data_AF-Q73M87-F1
#
_entry.id   AF-Q73M87-F1
#
_cell.length_a   1.000
_cell.length_b   1.000
_cell.length_c   1.000
_cell.angle_alpha   90.00
_cell.angle_beta   90.00
_cell.angle_gamma   90.00
#
_symmetry.space_group_name_H-M   'P 1'
#
loop_
_entity.id
_entity.type
_entity.pdbx_description
1 polymer ?
#
loop_
_entity_poly.entity_id
_entity_poly.type
_entity_poly.pdbx_seq_one_letter_code
_entity_poly.pdbx_strand_id
1 'polypeptide(L)' 'MPQVLVKAHAALDSAVDKLYRKTAFSDDAARTAFLFELYLKKTEGVLAGKRGR' A
#
# COMPACT_ATOMS: atom_id res chain seq x y z
N MET A 1 -8.10 19.15 9.65
CA MET A 1 -7.50 19.65 8.39
C MET A 1 -8.50 20.56 7.67
N PRO A 2 -8.04 21.60 6.94
CA PRO A 2 -8.91 22.38 6.06
C PRO A 2 -9.64 21.49 5.06
N GLN A 3 -10.93 21.75 4.78
CA GLN A 3 -11.74 20.88 3.91
C GLN A 3 -11.15 20.72 2.50
N VAL A 4 -10.55 21.77 1.95
CA VAL A 4 -9.89 21.72 0.63
C VAL A 4 -8.75 20.69 0.61
N LEU A 5 -7.97 20.62 1.70
CA LEU A 5 -6.85 19.71 1.81
C LEU A 5 -7.33 18.27 1.96
N VAL A 6 -8.38 18.03 2.77
CA VAL A 6 -8.98 16.70 2.93
C VAL A 6 -9.45 16.13 1.59
N LYS A 7 -10.14 16.95 0.77
CA LYS A 7 -10.61 16.53 -0.55
C LYS A 7 -9.45 16.23 -1.51
N ALA A 8 -8.38 17.02 -1.46
CA ALA A 8 -7.19 16.79 -2.28
C ALA A 8 -6.50 15.47 -1.93
N HIS A 9 -6.35 15.16 -0.63
CA HIS A 9 -5.79 13.87 -0.19
C HIS A 9 -6.66 12.69 -0.60
N ALA A 10 -7.99 12.77 -0.41
CA ALA A 10 -8.88 11.67 -0.82
C ALA A 10 -8.83 11.39 -2.34
N ALA A 11 -8.70 12.44 -3.16
CA ALA A 11 -8.53 12.29 -4.60
C ALA A 11 -7.18 11.64 -4.96
N LEU A 12 -6.09 12.06 -4.30
CA LEU A 12 -4.77 11.48 -4.46
C LEU A 12 -4.76 10.00 -4.06
N ASP A 13 -5.29 9.67 -2.89
CA ASP A 13 -5.35 8.30 -2.38
C ASP A 13 -6.12 7.38 -3.34
N SER A 14 -7.26 7.84 -3.86
CA SER A 14 -8.04 7.07 -4.85
C SER A 14 -7.28 6.85 -6.16
N ALA A 15 -6.49 7.83 -6.61
CA ALA A 15 -5.66 7.68 -7.80
C ALA A 15 -4.52 6.68 -7.57
N VAL A 16 -3.88 6.73 -6.40
CA VAL A 16 -2.79 5.82 -6.02
C VAL A 16 -3.29 4.39 -5.84
N ASP A 17 -4.43 4.20 -5.18
CA ASP A 17 -5.03 2.87 -4.97
C ASP A 17 -5.30 2.16 -6.30
N LYS A 18 -5.74 2.90 -7.32
CA LYS A 18 -5.97 2.38 -8.68
C LYS A 18 -4.70 1.87 -9.37
N LEU A 19 -3.52 2.36 -8.97
CA LEU A 19 -2.23 1.88 -9.48
C LEU A 19 -1.83 0.54 -8.86
N TYR A 20 -2.29 0.27 -7.63
CA TYR A 20 -2.02 -0.98 -6.94
C TYR A 20 -3.00 -2.10 -7.32
N ARG A 21 -4.27 -1.77 -7.57
CA ARG A 21 -5.32 -2.72 -7.95
C ARG A 21 -6.52 -2.04 -8.61
N LYS A 22 -7.33 -2.82 -9.35
CA LYS A 22 -8.53 -2.30 -10.03
C LYS A 22 -9.72 -2.04 -9.09
N THR A 23 -9.84 -2.81 -8.00
CA THR A 23 -10.95 -2.73 -7.04
C THR A 23 -10.55 -1.93 -5.81
N ALA A 24 -11.44 -1.07 -5.33
CA ALA A 24 -11.20 -0.28 -4.12
C ALA A 24 -10.99 -1.18 -2.89
N PHE A 25 -10.21 -0.69 -1.92
CA PHE A 25 -10.10 -1.31 -0.61
C PHE A 25 -11.37 -1.06 0.22
N SER A 26 -11.73 -2.01 1.09
CA SER A 26 -12.87 -1.87 2.01
C SER A 26 -12.60 -0.87 3.14
N ASP A 27 -11.36 -0.86 3.63
CA ASP A 27 -10.89 -0.04 4.73
C ASP A 27 -9.35 0.03 4.73
N ASP A 28 -8.80 0.81 5.66
CA ASP A 28 -7.36 0.99 5.82
C ASP A 28 -6.63 -0.30 6.26
N ALA A 29 -7.31 -1.20 6.96
CA ALA A 29 -6.72 -2.47 7.40
C ALA A 29 -6.50 -3.40 6.21
N ALA A 30 -7.49 -3.52 5.31
CA ALA A 30 -7.39 -4.24 4.06
C ALA A 30 -6.32 -3.65 3.13
N ARG A 31 -6.21 -2.32 3.06
CA ARG A 31 -5.13 -1.64 2.32
C ARG A 31 -3.75 -2.02 2.88
N THR A 32 -3.61 -1.95 4.20
CA THR A 32 -2.34 -2.26 4.88
C THR A 32 -1.95 -3.72 4.66
N ALA A 33 -2.87 -4.67 4.87
CA ALA A 33 -2.60 -6.09 4.65
C ALA A 33 -2.09 -6.37 3.22
N PHE A 34 -2.77 -5.82 2.20
CA PHE A 34 -2.34 -5.94 0.82
C PHE A 34 -0.93 -5.38 0.57
N LEU A 35 -0.61 -4.20 1.12
CA LEU A 35 0.70 -3.58 0.96
C LEU A 35 1.81 -4.40 1.62
N PHE A 36 1.56 -5.01 2.79
CA PHE A 36 2.50 -5.90 3.45
C PHE A 36 2.73 -7.20 2.67
N GLU A 37 1.67 -7.80 2.11
CA GLU A 37 1.82 -8.95 1.22
C GLU A 37 2.68 -8.61 -0.01
N LEU A 38 2.42 -7.45 -0.63
CA LEU A 38 3.20 -6.98 -1.77
C LEU A 38 4.66 -6.72 -1.39
N TYR A 39 4.90 -6.13 -0.22
CA TYR A 39 6.23 -5.91 0.33
C TYR A 39 6.99 -7.23 0.52
N LEU A 40 6.36 -8.23 1.14
CA LEU A 40 6.98 -9.54 1.35
C LEU A 40 7.38 -10.19 0.02
N LYS A 41 6.52 -10.15 -1.00
CA LYS A 41 6.84 -10.64 -2.35
C LYS A 41 8.01 -9.88 -2.98
N LYS A 42 8.07 -8.55 -2.81
CA LYS A 42 9.16 -7.72 -3.36
C LYS A 42 10.47 -7.85 -2.61
N THR A 43 10.44 -8.28 -1.35
CA THR A 43 11.62 -8.45 -0.50
C THR A 43 12.00 -9.91 -0.29
N GLU A 44 11.31 -10.83 -0.97
CA GLU A 44 11.69 -12.22 -1.05
C GLU A 44 13.13 -12.33 -1.57
N GLY A 45 13.95 -13.15 -0.91
CA GLY A 45 15.38 -13.28 -1.22
C GLY A 45 16.27 -12.17 -0.63
N VAL A 46 15.79 -10.93 -0.47
CA VAL A 46 16.58 -9.84 0.15
C VAL A 46 16.90 -10.14 1.61
N LEU A 47 15.94 -10.71 2.35
CA LEU A 47 16.12 -11.12 3.75
C LEU A 47 16.74 -12.52 3.89
N ALA A 48 16.74 -13.33 2.83
CA ALA A 48 17.29 -14.69 2.85
C ALA A 48 18.83 -14.69 2.90
N GLY A 49 19.49 -13.64 2.35
CA GLY A 49 20.95 -13.48 2.35
C GLY A 49 21.58 -13.19 3.72
N LYS A 50 20.80 -13.06 4.81
CA LYS A 50 21.31 -12.83 6.18
C LYS A 50 21.25 -14.06 7.10
N ARG A 51 20.80 -15.23 6.60
CA ARG A 51 20.75 -16.49 7.37
C ARG A 51 21.88 -17.48 7.02
N GLY A 52 22.95 -16.98 6.42
CA GLY A 52 24.11 -17.79 6.02
C GLY A 52 25.40 -16.99 6.09
N ARG A 53 25.84 -16.64 7.30
CA ARG A 53 27.24 -16.38 7.62
C ARG A 53 27.45 -16.51 9.12
#